data_AF-A0A258SU56-F1
#
_entry.id   AF-A0A258SU56-F1
#
_cell.length_a   1.000
_cell.length_b   1.000
_cell.length_c   1.000
_cell.angle_alpha   90.00
_cell.angle_beta   90.00
_cell.angle_gamma   90.00
#
_symmetry.space_group_name_H-M   'P 1'
#
loop_
_entity.id
_entity.type
_entity.pdbx_description
1 polymer ?
#
loop_
_entity_poly.entity_id
_entity_poly.type
_entity_poly.pdbx_seq_one_letter_code
_entity_poly.pdbx_strand_id
1 'polypeptide(L)'
;MLFVFVLDLRHAGLALAIGVGACINAALLYYHLRKSGCFHLQAGWFKFLIKLVFALIVMGTVLYYTMGDATTWLNYSLLERLIYLTGLVLLGAVSYFATLLLVGFRPRDYIRRVNR
;
A
#
# COMPACT_ATOMS: atom_id res chain seq x y z
N MET A 1 4.85 1.78 25.42
CA MET A 1 4.27 2.76 26.36
C MET A 1 4.07 4.15 25.73
N LEU A 2 4.99 4.67 24.91
CA LEU A 2 4.89 6.02 24.30
C LEU A 2 3.59 6.27 23.48
N PHE A 3 3.17 5.31 22.64
CA PHE A 3 1.97 5.45 21.79
C PHE A 3 0.62 5.37 22.53
N VAL A 4 0.59 4.78 23.73
CA VAL A 4 -0.64 4.56 24.49
C VAL A 4 -0.97 5.77 25.38
N PHE A 5 0.05 6.50 25.84
CA PHE A 5 -0.10 7.59 26.81
C PHE A 5 0.08 9.01 26.26
N VAL A 6 0.77 9.21 25.13
CA VAL A 6 1.03 10.57 24.59
C VAL A 6 0.11 10.95 23.43
N LEU A 7 -0.36 9.97 22.63
CA LEU A 7 -1.18 10.22 21.44
C LEU A 7 -2.68 9.89 21.60
N ASP A 8 -3.14 9.40 22.76
CA ASP A 8 -4.53 8.97 23.01
C ASP A 8 -5.09 7.93 22.01
N LEU A 9 -4.21 7.21 21.31
CA LEU A 9 -4.55 6.31 20.21
C LEU A 9 -4.97 4.90 20.67
N ARG A 10 -5.31 4.66 21.94
CA ARG A 10 -5.72 3.35 22.53
C ARG A 10 -5.28 2.10 21.71
N HIS A 11 -6.19 1.50 20.94
CA HIS A 11 -5.96 0.30 20.12
C HIS A 11 -5.28 0.59 18.78
N ALA A 12 -5.47 1.78 18.22
CA ALA A 12 -4.79 2.22 17.00
C ALA A 12 -3.27 2.38 17.23
N GLY A 13 -2.86 2.80 18.43
CA GLY A 13 -1.46 2.93 18.82
C GLY A 13 -0.74 1.58 18.91
N LEU A 14 -1.44 0.52 19.35
CA LEU A 14 -0.93 -0.85 19.33
C LEU A 14 -0.77 -1.36 17.90
N ALA A 15 -1.78 -1.18 17.04
CA ALA A 15 -1.70 -1.57 15.63
C ALA A 15 -0.58 -0.84 14.88
N LEU A 16 -0.43 0.46 15.13
CA LEU A 16 0.64 1.28 14.55
C LEU A 16 2.02 0.82 15.02
N ALA A 17 2.18 0.51 16.32
CA ALA A 17 3.44 -0.01 16.85
C ALA A 17 3.86 -1.34 16.21
N ILE A 18 2.92 -2.24 15.93
CA ILE A 18 3.18 -3.50 15.22
C ILE A 18 3.63 -3.21 13.78
N GLY A 19 2.92 -2.32 13.07
CA GLY A 19 3.28 -1.92 11.70
C GLY A 19 4.67 -1.30 11.62
N VAL A 20 4.97 -0.34 12.51
CA VAL A 20 6.31 0.29 12.59
C VAL A 20 7.37 -0.72 12.98
N GLY A 21 7.09 -1.61 13.94
CA GLY A 21 7.99 -2.69 14.32
C GLY A 21 8.34 -3.61 13.15
N ALA A 22 7.34 -3.98 12.33
CA ALA A 22 7.55 -4.78 11.12
C ALA A 22 8.42 -4.04 10.08
N CYS A 23 8.17 -2.75 9.87
CA CYS A 23 8.99 -1.92 8.97
C CYS A 23 10.45 -1.81 9.45
N ILE A 24 10.67 -1.60 10.75
CA ILE A 24 12.01 -1.55 11.34
C ILE A 24 12.69 -2.91 11.22
N ASN A 25 11.98 -4.01 11.50
CA ASN A 25 12.51 -5.36 11.39
C ASN A 25 12.96 -5.65 9.94
N ALA A 26 12.12 -5.33 8.94
CA ALA A 26 12.47 -5.47 7.53
C ALA A 26 13.66 -4.58 7.13
N ALA A 27 13.74 -3.34 7.64
CA ALA A 27 14.85 -2.43 7.39
C ALA A 27 16.17 -2.92 7.99
N LEU A 28 16.16 -3.44 9.23
CA LEU A 28 17.32 -4.03 9.89
C LEU A 28 17.82 -5.28 9.18
N LEU A 29 16.90 -6.14 8.75
CA LEU A 29 17.22 -7.33 7.95
C LEU A 29 17.89 -6.93 6.64
N TYR A 30 17.29 -5.98 5.92
CA TYR A 30 17.85 -5.43 4.68
C TYR A 30 19.23 -4.81 4.88
N TYR A 31 19.42 -4.03 5.96
CA TYR A 31 20.70 -3.42 6.31
C TYR A 31 21.78 -4.49 6.54
N HIS A 32 21.48 -5.53 7.33
CA HIS A 32 22.42 -6.61 7.59
C HIS A 32 22.72 -7.40 6.32
N LEU A 33 21.73 -7.77 5.52
CA LEU A 33 21.94 -8.47 4.23
C LEU A 33 22.84 -7.69 3.27
N ARG A 34 22.69 -6.36 3.23
CA ARG A 34 23.55 -5.48 2.44
C ARG A 34 24.96 -5.40 3.02
N LYS A 35 25.10 -5.36 4.35
CA LYS A 35 26.40 -5.32 5.04
C LYS A 35 27.17 -6.63 4.88
N SER A 36 26.50 -7.78 4.88
CA SER A 36 27.12 -9.10 4.67
C SER A 36 27.56 -9.35 3.22
N GLY A 37 27.27 -8.44 2.29
CA GLY A 37 27.57 -8.60 0.86
C GLY A 37 26.72 -9.66 0.15
N CYS A 38 25.80 -10.33 0.85
CA CYS A 38 24.92 -11.35 0.25
C CYS A 38 23.80 -10.75 -0.61
N PHE A 39 23.54 -9.43 -0.50
CA PHE A 39 22.46 -8.76 -1.22
C PHE A 39 22.95 -7.54 -2.01
N HIS A 40 22.83 -7.62 -3.34
CA HIS A 40 23.07 -6.51 -4.25
C HIS A 40 21.74 -6.01 -4.84
N LEU A 41 21.45 -4.72 -4.66
CA LEU A 41 20.26 -4.11 -5.27
C LEU A 41 20.47 -4.02 -6.77
N GLN A 42 19.50 -4.54 -7.52
CA GLN A 42 19.51 -4.40 -8.97
C GLN A 42 19.23 -2.95 -9.35
N ALA A 43 19.95 -2.46 -10.37
CA ALA A 43 19.69 -1.15 -10.96
C ALA A 43 18.25 -1.10 -11.49
N GLY A 44 17.50 -0.03 -11.17
CA GLY A 44 16.11 0.15 -11.61
C GLY A 44 15.05 0.08 -10.51
N TRP A 45 15.41 -0.36 -9.30
CA TRP A 45 14.50 -0.40 -8.13
C TRP A 45 13.91 0.97 -7.78
N PHE A 46 14.72 2.03 -7.84
CA PHE A 46 14.25 3.39 -7.54
C PHE A 46 13.20 3.89 -8.56
N LYS A 47 13.42 3.61 -9.85
CA LYS A 47 12.43 3.93 -10.90
C LYS A 47 11.13 3.17 -10.66
N PHE A 48 11.20 1.90 -10.28
CA PHE A 48 10.01 1.12 -9.90
C PHE A 48 9.26 1.77 -8.73
N LEU A 49 9.97 2.15 -7.66
CA LEU A 49 9.37 2.78 -6.49
C LEU A 49 8.61 4.07 -6.85
N ILE A 50 9.18 4.92 -7.71
CA ILE A 50 8.51 6.15 -8.19
C ILE A 50 7.22 5.82 -8.95
N LYS A 51 7.27 4.86 -9.88
CA LYS A 51 6.08 4.42 -10.63
C LYS A 51 4.98 3.90 -9.70
N LEU A 52 5.37 3.13 -8.68
CA LEU A 52 4.45 2.59 -7.67
C LEU A 52 3.81 3.70 -6.83
N VAL A 53 4.62 4.63 -6.32
CA VAL A 53 4.12 5.78 -5.53
C VAL A 53 3.16 6.63 -6.36
N PHE A 54 3.49 6.89 -7.63
CA PHE A 54 2.60 7.61 -8.53
C PHE A 54 1.25 6.88 -8.73
N ALA A 55 1.27 5.56 -8.96
CA ALA A 55 0.05 4.77 -9.08
C ALA A 55 -0.80 4.78 -7.79
N LEU A 56 -0.16 4.74 -6.63
CA LEU A 56 -0.84 4.85 -5.33
C LEU A 56 -1.47 6.23 -5.13
N ILE A 57 -0.81 7.31 -5.54
CA ILE A 57 -1.35 8.66 -5.47
C ILE A 57 -2.60 8.78 -6.36
N VAL A 58 -2.54 8.29 -7.61
CA VAL A 58 -3.68 8.32 -8.53
C VAL A 58 -4.85 7.50 -8.00
N MET A 59 -4.60 6.28 -7.49
CA MET A 59 -5.65 5.49 -6.85
C MET A 59 -6.26 6.21 -5.64
N GLY A 60 -5.41 6.82 -4.80
CA GLY A 60 -5.83 7.55 -3.62
C GLY A 60 -6.71 8.76 -3.95
N THR A 61 -6.35 9.53 -4.97
CA THR A 61 -7.17 10.68 -5.40
C THR A 61 -8.50 10.22 -6.00
N VAL A 62 -8.50 9.20 -6.86
CA VAL A 62 -9.72 8.63 -7.43
C VAL A 62 -10.66 8.15 -6.33
N LEU A 63 -10.16 7.39 -5.35
CA LEU A 63 -10.96 6.93 -4.22
C LEU A 63 -11.45 8.09 -3.34
N TYR A 64 -10.61 9.10 -3.08
CA TYR A 64 -10.99 10.26 -2.30
C TYR A 64 -12.17 11.01 -2.90
N TYR A 65 -12.17 11.23 -4.23
CA TYR A 65 -13.29 11.86 -4.92
C TYR A 65 -14.52 10.94 -5.06
N THR A 66 -14.33 9.63 -5.13
CA THR A 66 -15.41 8.66 -5.34
C THR A 66 -16.10 8.24 -4.04
N MET A 67 -15.42 8.34 -2.88
CA MET A 67 -15.91 7.91 -1.57
C MET A 67 -17.21 8.60 -1.14
N GLY A 68 -17.51 9.79 -1.69
CA GLY A 68 -18.77 10.49 -1.44
C GLY A 68 -18.91 10.96 0.01
N ASP A 69 -20.14 11.25 0.42
CA ASP A 69 -20.44 11.82 1.72
C ASP A 69 -20.64 10.71 2.79
N ALA A 70 -19.99 10.85 3.94
CA ALA A 70 -20.04 9.83 5.00
C ALA A 70 -21.47 9.68 5.58
N THR A 71 -22.29 10.73 5.47
CA THR A 71 -23.67 10.78 5.93
C THR A 71 -24.59 9.86 5.15
N THR A 72 -24.38 9.70 3.83
CA THR A 72 -25.16 8.77 3.01
C THR A 72 -24.76 7.32 3.27
N TRP A 73 -23.47 7.07 3.53
CA TRP A 73 -22.99 5.73 3.88
C TRP A 73 -23.64 5.17 5.16
N LEU A 74 -23.85 6.03 6.17
CA LEU A 74 -24.51 5.66 7.43
C LEU A 74 -26.00 5.31 7.25
N ASN A 75 -26.66 5.87 6.24
CA ASN A 75 -28.08 5.62 5.98
C ASN A 75 -28.35 4.38 5.12
N TYR A 76 -27.32 3.81 4.47
CA TYR A 76 -27.48 2.61 3.65
C TYR A 76 -27.80 1.36 4.48
N SER A 77 -28.65 0.51 3.91
CA SER A 77 -28.85 -0.86 4.37
C SER A 77 -27.57 -1.70 4.18
N LEU A 78 -27.48 -2.84 4.88
CA LEU A 78 -26.29 -3.71 4.83
C LEU A 78 -25.91 -4.12 3.39
N LEU A 79 -26.89 -4.44 2.55
CA LEU A 79 -26.66 -4.91 1.19
C LEU A 79 -26.14 -3.78 0.28
N GLU A 80 -26.68 -2.58 0.42
CA GLU A 80 -26.20 -1.39 -0.30
C GLU A 80 -24.77 -1.01 0.10
N ARG A 81 -24.43 -1.09 1.40
CA ARG A 81 -23.06 -0.86 1.87
C ARG A 81 -22.08 -1.86 1.26
N LEU A 82 -22.45 -3.14 1.19
CA LEU A 82 -21.61 -4.18 0.59
C LEU A 82 -21.38 -3.93 -0.90
N ILE A 83 -22.43 -3.60 -1.66
CA ILE A 83 -22.32 -3.29 -3.09
C ILE A 83 -21.43 -2.06 -3.30
N TYR A 84 -21.67 -0.99 -2.55
CA TYR A 84 -20.92 0.25 -2.67
C TYR A 84 -19.43 0.05 -2.32
N LEU A 85 -19.12 -0.62 -1.20
CA LEU A 85 -17.75 -0.96 -0.82
C LEU A 85 -17.07 -1.83 -1.86
N THR A 86 -17.76 -2.86 -2.36
CA THR A 86 -17.20 -3.75 -3.39
C THR A 86 -16.91 -2.97 -4.67
N GLY A 87 -17.82 -2.08 -5.08
CA GLY A 87 -17.62 -1.17 -6.21
C GLY A 87 -16.42 -0.25 -6.01
N LEU A 88 -16.28 0.33 -4.82
CA LEU A 88 -15.15 1.20 -4.47
C LEU A 88 -13.81 0.45 -4.50
N VAL A 89 -13.77 -0.78 -3.98
CA VAL A 89 -12.59 -1.66 -4.05
C VAL A 89 -12.23 -2.00 -5.48
N LEU A 90 -13.21 -2.37 -6.31
CA LEU A 90 -12.99 -2.67 -7.73
C LEU A 90 -12.49 -1.44 -8.49
N LEU A 91 -13.06 -0.26 -8.24
CA LEU A 91 -12.63 1.00 -8.84
C LEU A 91 -11.21 1.39 -8.42
N GLY A 92 -10.86 1.21 -7.14
CA GLY A 92 -9.50 1.33 -6.64
C GLY A 92 -8.54 0.39 -7.36
N ALA A 93 -8.88 -0.90 -7.47
CA ALA A 93 -8.07 -1.88 -8.17
C ALA A 93 -7.87 -1.52 -9.65
N VAL A 94 -8.94 -1.15 -10.35
CA VAL A 94 -8.89 -0.75 -11.76
C VAL A 94 -8.03 0.50 -11.94
N SER A 95 -8.21 1.53 -11.12
CA SER A 95 -7.42 2.77 -11.23
C SER A 95 -5.92 2.52 -10.98
N TYR A 96 -5.58 1.71 -9.99
CA TYR A 96 -4.20 1.31 -9.70
C TYR A 96 -3.58 0.54 -10.87
N PHE A 97 -4.21 -0.54 -11.33
CA PHE A 97 -3.67 -1.35 -12.42
C PHE A 97 -3.64 -0.59 -13.75
N ALA A 98 -4.64 0.22 -14.05
CA ALA A 98 -4.65 1.07 -15.24
C ALA A 98 -3.49 2.07 -15.21
N THR A 99 -3.27 2.75 -14.09
CA THR A 99 -2.15 3.70 -13.95
C THR A 99 -0.81 2.99 -14.07
N LEU A 100 -0.67 1.82 -13.45
CA LEU A 100 0.54 1.02 -13.50
C LEU A 100 0.87 0.56 -14.94
N LEU A 101 -0.15 0.16 -15.71
CA LEU A 101 -0.04 -0.17 -17.13
C LEU A 101 0.34 1.06 -17.98
N LEU A 102 -0.29 2.21 -17.75
CA LEU A 102 0.00 3.47 -18.46
C LEU A 102 1.43 3.96 -18.23
N VAL A 103 1.93 3.83 -17.00
CA VAL A 103 3.31 4.18 -16.63
C VAL A 103 4.32 3.13 -17.15
N GLY A 104 3.85 2.12 -17.90
CA GLY A 104 4.67 1.12 -18.57
C GLY A 104 5.32 0.16 -17.59
N PHE A 105 4.68 -0.13 -16.46
CA PHE A 105 5.13 -1.19 -15.57
C PHE A 105 4.75 -2.54 -16.16
N ARG A 106 5.78 -3.31 -16.57
CA ARG A 106 5.61 -4.67 -17.07
C ARG A 106 5.96 -5.62 -15.91
N PRO A 107 4.99 -6.34 -15.31
CA PRO A 107 5.29 -7.28 -14.22
C PRO A 107 6.30 -8.35 -14.63
N ARG A 108 6.37 -8.67 -15.93
CA ARG A 108 7.41 -9.56 -16.51
C ARG A 108 8.84 -9.08 -16.32
N ASP A 109 9.10 -7.78 -16.25
CA ASP A 109 10.47 -7.25 -16.15
C ASP A 109 11.04 -7.37 -14.72
N TYR A 110 10.18 -7.58 -13.72
CA TYR A 110 10.55 -7.63 -12.31
C TYR A 110 10.41 -9.02 -11.68
N ILE A 111 9.71 -9.95 -12.35
CA ILE A 111 9.62 -11.35 -11.91
C ILE A 111 10.91 -12.07 -12.31
N ARG A 112 11.85 -12.18 -11.38
CA ARG A 112 12.99 -13.10 -11.51
C ARG A 112 12.45 -14.53 -11.46
N ARG A 113 12.44 -15.22 -12.61
CA ARG A 113 12.28 -16.68 -12.61
C ARG A 113 13.51 -17.27 -11.93
N VAL A 114 13.34 -17.77 -10.72
CA VAL A 114 14.33 -18.65 -10.09
C VAL A 114 14.23 -19.97 -10.84
N ASN A 115 15.00 -20.11 -11.92
CA ASN A 115 15.28 -21.44 -12.46
C ASN A 115 16.24 -22.11 -11.46
N ARG A 116 15.79 -23.23 -10.89
CA ARG A 116 16.63 -24.17 -10.15
C ARG A 116 17.59 -24.87 -11.08
#